data_AF-A0A7S3LYZ4-F1
#
_entry.id   AF-A0A7S3LYZ4-F1
#
_cell.length_a   1.000
_cell.length_b   1.000
_cell.length_c   1.000
_cell.angle_alpha   90.00
_cell.angle_beta   90.00
_cell.angle_gamma   90.00
#
_symmetry.space_group_name_H-M   'P 1'
#
loop_
_entity.id
_entity.type
_entity.pdbx_description
1 polymer ?
#
loop_
_entity_poly.entity_id
_entity_poly.type
_entity_poly.pdbx_seq_one_letter_code
_entity_poly.pdbx_strand_id
1 'polypeptide(L)'
;TANENHRLKVQIADLTRRLKNAQLTIEAERTIAENAVAKADDYRLQIEQLSYMLGLESAKSFNIETKNMQFMESKRYEENKEKAGNLHQELRMEEVEFWMTKNKREPLKLQRLRAKAAKLEQEQESQRKLLQEIA
;
A
#
# COMPACT_ATOMS: atom_id res chain seq x y z
N THR A 1 19.40 -4.24 -85.02
CA THR A 1 18.41 -3.27 -84.50
C THR A 1 17.15 -3.93 -83.94
N ALA A 2 16.47 -4.86 -84.64
CA ALA A 2 15.23 -5.50 -84.13
C ALA A 2 15.44 -6.42 -82.90
N ASN A 3 16.48 -7.25 -82.89
CA ASN A 3 16.80 -8.14 -81.75
C ASN A 3 17.18 -7.39 -80.47
N GLU A 4 17.84 -6.24 -80.63
CA GLU A 4 18.23 -5.37 -79.53
C GLU A 4 17.01 -4.65 -78.94
N ASN A 5 16.11 -4.17 -79.80
CA ASN A 5 14.81 -3.64 -79.39
C ASN A 5 13.97 -4.68 -78.63
N HIS A 6 13.98 -5.94 -79.04
CA HIS A 6 13.28 -7.01 -78.32
C HIS A 6 13.89 -7.27 -76.94
N ARG A 7 15.22 -7.35 -76.83
CA ARG A 7 15.92 -7.50 -75.54
C ARG A 7 15.63 -6.36 -74.58
N LEU A 8 15.66 -5.11 -75.07
CA LEU A 8 15.33 -3.93 -74.27
C LEU A 8 13.88 -3.96 -73.78
N LYS A 9 12.92 -4.36 -74.63
CA LYS A 9 11.51 -4.51 -74.22
C LYS A 9 11.33 -5.55 -73.11
N VAL A 10 12.03 -6.68 -73.19
CA VAL A 10 12.00 -7.73 -72.15
C VAL A 10 12.62 -7.22 -70.84
N GLN A 11 13.75 -6.51 -70.90
CA GLN A 11 14.38 -5.93 -69.71
C GLN A 11 13.50 -4.86 -69.06
N ILE A 12 12.88 -3.98 -69.85
CA ILE A 12 11.94 -2.97 -69.34
C ILE A 12 10.76 -3.64 -68.64
N ALA A 13 10.19 -4.71 -69.22
CA ALA A 13 9.10 -5.44 -68.61
C ALA A 13 9.50 -6.09 -67.26
N ASP A 14 10.69 -6.70 -67.17
CA ASP A 14 11.18 -7.29 -65.92
C ASP A 14 11.47 -6.22 -64.85
N LEU A 15 12.12 -5.12 -65.23
CA LEU A 15 12.38 -4.00 -64.32
C LEU A 15 11.08 -3.36 -63.81
N THR A 16 10.07 -3.23 -64.68
CA THR A 16 8.74 -2.70 -64.31
C THR A 16 8.06 -3.62 -63.30
N ARG A 17 8.12 -4.94 -63.51
CA ARG A 17 7.58 -5.92 -62.56
C ARG A 17 8.31 -5.88 -61.22
N ARG A 18 9.64 -5.80 -61.22
CA ARG A 18 10.44 -5.69 -59.99
C ARG A 18 10.14 -4.40 -59.23
N LEU A 19 10.00 -3.29 -59.94
CA LEU A 19 9.63 -2.00 -59.35
C LEU A 19 8.26 -2.10 -58.67
N LYS A 20 7.26 -2.68 -59.34
CA LYS A 20 5.93 -2.89 -58.77
C LYS A 20 5.98 -3.77 -57.51
N ASN A 21 6.76 -4.84 -57.53
CA ASN A 21 6.91 -5.71 -56.36
C ASN A 21 7.60 -4.96 -55.21
N ALA A 22 8.66 -4.19 -55.49
CA ALA A 22 9.35 -3.40 -54.48
C ALA A 22 8.42 -2.34 -53.85
N GLN A 23 7.58 -1.67 -54.65
CA GLN A 23 6.59 -0.72 -54.14
C GLN A 23 5.59 -1.39 -53.20
N LEU A 24 5.05 -2.55 -53.57
CA LEU A 24 4.14 -3.32 -52.72
C LEU A 24 4.79 -3.75 -51.40
N THR A 25 6.06 -4.17 -51.44
CA THR A 25 6.80 -4.52 -50.23
C THR A 25 7.01 -3.30 -49.33
N ILE A 26 7.41 -2.15 -49.90
CA ILE A 26 7.59 -0.91 -49.14
C ILE A 26 6.29 -0.46 -48.49
N GLU A 27 5.16 -0.53 -49.20
CA GLU A 27 3.84 -0.19 -48.66
C GLU A 27 3.43 -1.15 -47.53
N ALA A 28 3.65 -2.46 -47.71
CA ALA A 28 3.39 -3.44 -46.66
C ALA A 28 4.26 -3.18 -45.41
N GLU A 29 5.55 -2.93 -45.58
CA GLU A 29 6.44 -2.59 -44.45
C GLU A 29 6.04 -1.30 -43.76
N ARG A 30 5.63 -0.28 -44.54
CA ARG A 30 5.14 0.99 -43.99
C ARG A 30 3.88 0.79 -43.13
N THR A 31 2.90 0.02 -43.62
CA THR A 31 1.69 -0.25 -42.84
C THR A 31 1.98 -1.06 -41.57
N ILE A 32 2.91 -2.01 -41.64
CA ILE A 32 3.38 -2.75 -40.44
C ILE A 32 4.04 -1.80 -39.45
N ALA A 33 4.90 -0.89 -39.92
CA ALA A 33 5.57 0.09 -39.07
C ALA A 33 4.57 1.05 -38.41
N GLU A 34 3.62 1.59 -39.17
CA GLU A 34 2.55 2.46 -38.65
C GLU A 34 1.72 1.74 -37.57
N ASN A 35 1.34 0.49 -37.80
CA ASN A 35 0.63 -0.32 -36.82
C ASN A 35 1.47 -0.63 -35.57
N ALA A 36 2.77 -0.87 -35.73
CA ALA A 36 3.67 -1.12 -34.61
C ALA A 36 3.83 0.13 -33.73
N VAL A 37 3.90 1.31 -34.33
CA VAL A 37 3.95 2.59 -33.60
C VAL A 37 2.65 2.81 -32.83
N ALA A 38 1.49 2.68 -33.49
CA ALA A 38 0.20 2.83 -32.83
C ALA A 38 0.05 1.88 -31.62
N LYS A 39 0.46 0.62 -31.79
CA LYS A 39 0.42 -0.37 -30.72
C LYS A 39 1.40 -0.07 -29.57
N ALA A 40 2.56 0.52 -29.87
CA ALA A 40 3.50 0.95 -28.85
C ALA A 40 2.93 2.12 -28.02
N ASP A 41 2.22 3.04 -28.66
CA ASP A 41 1.56 4.15 -27.96
C ASP A 41 0.39 3.67 -27.10
N ASP A 42 -0.40 2.70 -27.57
CA ASP A 42 -1.42 2.03 -26.76
C ASP A 42 -0.82 1.38 -25.50
N TYR A 43 0.31 0.68 -25.64
CA TYR A 43 0.99 0.08 -24.49
C TYR A 43 1.54 1.11 -23.52
N ARG A 44 2.05 2.25 -24.00
CA ARG A 44 2.48 3.35 -23.13
C ARG A 44 1.31 3.87 -22.30
N LEU A 45 0.16 4.12 -22.93
CA LEU A 45 -1.03 4.58 -22.23
C LEU A 45 -1.50 3.57 -21.17
N GLN A 46 -1.49 2.27 -21.50
CA GLN A 46 -1.85 1.22 -20.54
C GLN A 46 -0.89 1.18 -19.34
N ILE A 47 0.41 1.35 -19.56
CA ILE A 47 1.41 1.40 -18.49
C ILE A 47 1.17 2.60 -17.58
N GLU A 48 0.88 3.77 -18.13
CA GLU A 48 0.58 4.97 -17.34
C GLU A 48 -0.67 4.77 -16.47
N GLN A 49 -1.74 4.22 -17.05
CA GLN A 49 -2.97 3.90 -16.31
C GLN A 49 -2.73 2.89 -15.19
N LEU A 50 -2.01 1.80 -15.47
CA LEU A 50 -1.67 0.78 -14.47
C LEU A 50 -0.80 1.34 -13.36
N SER A 51 0.18 2.19 -13.69
CA SER A 51 1.06 2.83 -12.71
C SER A 51 0.27 3.75 -11.78
N TYR A 52 -0.66 4.54 -12.33
CA TYR A 52 -1.54 5.39 -11.55
C TYR A 52 -2.46 4.58 -10.62
N MET A 53 -3.10 3.53 -11.14
CA MET A 53 -3.96 2.64 -10.33
C MET A 53 -3.17 1.95 -9.21
N LEU A 54 -1.93 1.52 -9.49
CA LEU A 54 -1.06 0.93 -8.47
C LEU A 54 -0.75 1.93 -7.35
N GLY A 55 -0.48 3.19 -7.70
CA GLY A 55 -0.30 4.26 -6.72
C GLY A 55 -1.52 4.44 -5.82
N LEU A 56 -2.73 4.43 -6.41
CA LEU A 56 -3.98 4.53 -5.66
C LEU A 56 -4.22 3.34 -4.73
N GLU A 57 -3.99 2.11 -5.20
CA GLU A 57 -4.15 0.89 -4.38
C GLU A 57 -3.12 0.82 -3.25
N SER A 58 -1.88 1.28 -3.49
CA SER A 58 -0.86 1.40 -2.44
C SER A 58 -1.29 2.39 -1.36
N ALA A 59 -1.74 3.59 -1.75
CA ALA A 59 -2.23 4.61 -0.81
C ALA A 59 -3.46 4.13 -0.03
N LYS A 60 -4.38 3.44 -0.69
CA LYS A 60 -5.57 2.84 -0.07
C LYS A 60 -5.19 1.77 0.96
N SER A 61 -4.27 0.88 0.62
CA SER A 61 -3.78 -0.16 1.53
C SER A 61 -3.14 0.46 2.77
N PHE A 62 -2.27 1.45 2.60
CA PHE A 62 -1.65 2.19 3.70
C PHE A 62 -2.68 2.86 4.61
N ASN A 63 -3.70 3.50 4.03
CA ASN A 63 -4.77 4.16 4.79
C ASN A 63 -5.61 3.14 5.57
N ILE A 64 -5.90 1.97 4.99
CA ILE A 64 -6.63 0.90 5.67
C ILE A 64 -5.82 0.37 6.85
N GLU A 65 -4.53 0.09 6.64
CA GLU A 65 -3.62 -0.35 7.71
C GLU A 65 -3.53 0.66 8.85
N THR A 66 -3.36 1.94 8.52
CA THR A 66 -3.29 3.03 9.50
C THR A 66 -4.58 3.13 10.31
N LYS A 67 -5.75 3.08 9.65
CA LYS A 67 -7.06 3.12 10.33
C LYS A 67 -7.28 1.90 11.22
N ASN A 68 -6.90 0.71 10.74
CA ASN A 68 -7.01 -0.51 11.53
C ASN A 68 -6.10 -0.45 12.77
N MET A 69 -4.88 0.07 12.62
CA MET A 69 -3.96 0.27 13.73
C MET A 69 -4.54 1.27 14.75
N GLN A 70 -5.02 2.44 14.30
CA GLN A 70 -5.70 3.43 15.13
C GLN A 70 -6.88 2.84 15.91
N PHE A 71 -7.72 2.05 15.23
CA PHE A 71 -8.87 1.40 15.85
C PHE A 71 -8.44 0.39 16.93
N MET A 72 -7.46 -0.46 16.63
CA MET A 72 -6.96 -1.47 17.58
C MET A 72 -6.31 -0.82 18.81
N GLU A 73 -5.52 0.24 18.62
CA GLU A 73 -4.90 0.97 19.74
C GLU A 73 -5.95 1.73 20.57
N SER A 74 -6.94 2.35 19.93
CA SER A 74 -8.04 3.02 20.65
C SER A 74 -8.84 2.02 21.50
N LYS A 75 -9.13 0.83 20.94
CA LYS A 75 -9.80 -0.25 21.67
C LYS A 75 -8.96 -0.73 22.87
N ARG A 76 -7.66 -0.96 22.68
CA ARG A 76 -6.73 -1.34 23.76
C ARG A 76 -6.70 -0.30 24.88
N TYR A 77 -6.69 0.98 24.52
CA TYR A 77 -6.72 2.07 25.49
C TYR A 77 -8.00 2.06 26.33
N GLU A 78 -9.18 1.92 25.72
CA GLU A 78 -10.44 1.84 26.47
C GLU A 78 -10.50 0.60 27.37
N GLU A 79 -10.05 -0.57 26.90
CA GLU A 79 -9.96 -1.78 27.73
C GLU A 79 -9.01 -1.59 28.93
N ASN A 80 -7.87 -0.92 28.72
CA ASN A 80 -6.92 -0.62 29.79
C ASN A 80 -7.44 0.41 30.77
N LYS A 81 -8.24 1.38 30.31
CA LYS A 81 -8.94 2.37 31.14
C LYS A 81 -9.94 1.70 32.07
N GLU A 82 -10.73 0.75 31.57
CA GLU A 82 -11.65 -0.02 32.40
C GLU A 82 -10.91 -0.86 33.45
N LYS A 83 -9.84 -1.58 33.04
CA LYS A 83 -8.99 -2.35 33.96
C LYS A 83 -8.37 -1.46 35.05
N ALA A 84 -7.93 -0.26 34.71
CA ALA A 84 -7.42 0.71 35.67
C ALA A 84 -8.49 1.11 36.69
N GLY A 85 -9.69 1.44 36.21
CA GLY A 85 -10.82 1.80 37.09
C GLY A 85 -11.11 0.72 38.13
N ASN A 86 -11.17 -0.54 37.69
CA ASN A 86 -11.39 -1.70 38.56
C ASN A 86 -10.24 -1.89 39.57
N LEU A 87 -8.99 -1.77 39.11
CA LEU A 87 -7.81 -1.92 39.96
C LEU A 87 -7.72 -0.81 41.02
N HIS A 88 -8.02 0.45 40.66
CA HIS A 88 -8.08 1.55 41.62
C HIS A 88 -9.21 1.40 42.63
N GLN A 89 -10.35 0.83 42.21
CA GLN A 89 -11.42 0.50 43.15
C GLN A 89 -10.99 -0.57 44.15
N GLU A 90 -10.36 -1.66 43.69
CA GLU A 90 -9.82 -2.70 44.57
C GLU A 90 -8.76 -2.14 45.53
N LEU A 91 -7.86 -1.30 45.02
CA LEU A 91 -6.85 -0.60 45.83
C LEU A 91 -7.51 0.23 46.94
N ARG A 92 -8.51 1.06 46.60
CA ARG A 92 -9.21 1.89 47.58
C ARG A 92 -9.88 1.07 48.68
N MET A 93 -10.51 -0.04 48.33
CA MET A 93 -11.15 -0.92 49.31
C MET A 93 -10.11 -1.53 50.27
N GLU A 94 -9.01 -2.05 49.73
CA GLU A 94 -7.94 -2.65 50.52
C GLU A 94 -7.21 -1.61 51.39
N GLU A 95 -7.04 -0.38 50.90
CA GLU A 95 -6.51 0.74 51.69
C GLU A 95 -7.43 1.02 52.87
N VAL A 96 -8.74 1.17 52.63
CA VAL A 96 -9.72 1.43 53.70
C VAL A 96 -9.69 0.31 54.74
N GLU A 97 -9.66 -0.95 54.33
CA GLU A 97 -9.53 -2.10 55.25
C GLU A 97 -8.23 -2.05 56.06
N PHE A 98 -7.11 -1.70 55.43
CA PHE A 98 -5.84 -1.53 56.13
C PHE A 98 -5.90 -0.39 57.16
N TRP A 99 -6.49 0.75 56.81
CA TRP A 99 -6.70 1.87 57.73
C TRP A 99 -7.59 1.48 58.92
N MET A 100 -8.63 0.67 58.70
CA MET A 100 -9.54 0.20 59.76
C MET A 100 -8.89 -0.80 60.72
N THR A 101 -7.98 -1.65 60.22
CA THR A 101 -7.39 -2.74 61.02
C THR A 101 -6.27 -2.30 61.97
N LYS A 102 -5.82 -1.03 61.91
CA LYS A 102 -4.71 -0.48 62.74
C LYS A 102 -3.42 -1.32 62.72
N ASN A 103 -3.24 -2.14 61.69
CA ASN A 103 -2.06 -2.97 61.52
C ASN A 103 -0.84 -2.09 61.24
N LYS A 104 0.29 -2.35 61.92
CA LYS A 104 1.53 -1.57 61.70
C LYS A 104 2.26 -1.93 60.40
N ARG A 105 1.98 -3.10 59.83
CA ARG A 105 2.63 -3.59 58.60
C ARG A 105 1.61 -3.69 57.48
N GLU A 106 1.98 -3.13 56.34
CA GLU A 106 1.18 -3.18 55.13
C GLU A 106 1.00 -4.63 54.63
N PRO A 107 -0.22 -5.03 54.24
CA PRO A 107 -0.46 -6.32 53.63
C PRO A 107 0.28 -6.47 52.29
N LEU A 108 0.86 -7.65 52.04
CA LEU A 108 1.50 -7.97 50.75
C LEU A 108 0.55 -7.79 49.56
N LYS A 109 -0.75 -8.01 49.76
CA LYS A 109 -1.78 -7.79 48.74
C LYS A 109 -1.83 -6.31 48.34
N LEU A 110 -1.84 -5.39 49.31
CA LEU A 110 -1.86 -3.95 49.03
C LEU A 110 -0.60 -3.50 48.28
N GLN A 111 0.57 -3.99 48.67
CA GLN A 111 1.83 -3.71 47.97
C GLN A 111 1.80 -4.17 46.51
N ARG A 112 1.28 -5.39 46.26
CA ARG A 112 1.12 -5.93 44.91
C ARG A 112 0.13 -5.11 44.08
N LEU A 113 -0.98 -4.68 44.68
CA LEU A 113 -1.96 -3.83 44.00
C LEU A 113 -1.37 -2.46 43.63
N ARG A 114 -0.60 -1.83 44.53
CA ARG A 114 0.12 -0.57 44.24
C ARG A 114 1.11 -0.72 43.08
N ALA A 115 1.93 -1.77 43.11
CA ALA A 115 2.89 -2.03 42.04
C ALA A 115 2.19 -2.29 40.69
N LYS A 116 1.07 -3.02 40.70
CA LYS A 116 0.27 -3.28 39.51
C LYS A 116 -0.38 -2.00 38.97
N ALA A 117 -0.88 -1.13 39.85
CA ALA A 117 -1.49 0.15 39.47
C ALA A 117 -0.46 1.08 38.81
N ALA A 118 0.71 1.24 39.43
CA ALA A 118 1.78 2.07 38.88
C ALA A 118 2.25 1.60 37.49
N LYS A 119 2.36 0.28 37.29
CA LYS A 119 2.70 -0.28 35.97
C LYS A 119 1.62 0.02 34.93
N LEU A 120 0.36 -0.13 35.31
CA LEU A 120 -0.77 0.10 34.41
C LEU A 120 -0.93 1.59 34.04
N GLU A 121 -0.65 2.50 34.98
CA GLU A 121 -0.60 3.95 34.72
C GLU A 121 0.51 4.30 33.73
N GLN A 122 1.70 3.70 33.88
CA GLN A 122 2.81 3.89 32.94
C GLN A 122 2.43 3.39 31.53
N GLU A 123 1.78 2.23 31.43
CA GLU A 123 1.29 1.69 30.16
C GLU A 123 0.23 2.61 29.52
N GLN A 124 -0.70 3.16 30.32
CA GLN A 124 -1.69 4.13 29.83
C GLN A 124 -1.07 5.43 29.36
N GLU A 125 -0.07 5.97 30.07
CA GLU A 125 0.60 7.20 29.65
C GLU A 125 1.34 6.99 28.33
N SER A 126 2.01 5.85 28.17
CA SER A 126 2.64 5.46 26.91
C SER A 126 1.63 5.34 25.77
N GLN A 127 0.48 4.69 26.00
CA GLN A 127 -0.58 4.54 25.00
C GLN A 127 -1.22 5.88 24.64
N ARG A 128 -1.40 6.79 25.61
CA ARG A 128 -1.92 8.13 25.37
C ARG A 128 -0.99 8.95 24.47
N LYS A 129 0.31 8.87 24.69
CA LYS A 129 1.32 9.51 23.83
C LYS A 129 1.28 8.94 22.41
N LEU A 130 1.25 7.60 22.29
CA LEU A 130 1.14 6.93 21.00
C LEU A 130 -0.12 7.35 20.23
N LEU A 131 -1.27 7.42 20.90
CA LEU A 131 -2.52 7.87 20.27
C LEU A 131 -2.47 9.34 19.85
N GLN A 132 -1.74 10.20 20.56
CA GLN A 132 -1.54 11.61 20.18
C GLN A 132 -0.60 11.77 18.97
N GLU A 133 0.36 10.86 18.80
CA GLU A 133 1.28 10.87 17.64
C GLU A 133 0.62 10.31 16.38
N ILE A 134 -0.37 9.43 16.54
CA ILE A 134 -1.09 8.78 15.44
C ILE A 134 -2.36 9.55 15.03
N ALA A 135 -2.93 10.39 15.90
CA ALA A 135 -4.14 11.19 15.66
C ALA A 135 -3.85 12.53 14.96
#